data_AF-A0A3C0N898-F1
#
_entry.id   AF-A0A3C0N898-F1
#
_cell.length_a   1.000
_cell.length_b   1.000
_cell.length_c   1.000
_cell.angle_alpha   90.00
_cell.angle_beta   90.00
_cell.angle_gamma   90.00
#
_symmetry.space_group_name_H-M   'P 1'
#
loop_
_entity.id
_entity.type
_entity.pdbx_description
1 polymer ?
#
loop_
_entity_poly.entity_id
_entity_poly.type
_entity_poly.pdbx_seq_one_letter_code
_entity_poly.pdbx_strand_id
1 'polypeptide(L)'
;MNFAEYIESLTQDLFYAYRVKASHVTRELDIEEITLNIDTTIPCALIINELVSNALKYAFPDNQEGTISVALHTEESQQLTLTVKDSGKGLPKDFDFNTTKSLGL
;
A
#
# COMPACT_ATOMS: atom_id res chain seq x y z
N MET A 1 3.87 8.01 18.06
CA MET A 1 4.29 8.09 16.65
C MET A 1 3.03 8.34 15.85
N ASN A 2 2.99 9.37 15.03
CA ASN A 2 1.86 9.60 14.15
C ASN A 2 1.93 8.56 13.02
N PHE A 3 0.93 7.67 12.93
CA PHE A 3 0.94 6.60 11.93
C PHE A 3 0.83 7.17 10.52
N ALA A 4 0.10 8.28 10.33
CA ALA A 4 -0.04 8.95 9.04
C ALA A 4 1.31 9.46 8.50
N GLU A 5 2.08 10.17 9.32
CA GLU A 5 3.43 10.66 8.95
C GLU A 5 4.37 9.51 8.58
N TYR A 6 4.28 8.40 9.32
CA TYR A 6 5.09 7.22 9.05
C TYR A 6 4.73 6.57 7.71
N ILE A 7 3.44 6.42 7.39
CA ILE A 7 3.00 5.87 6.10
C ILE A 7 3.30 6.80 4.94
N GLU A 8 3.21 8.12 5.15
CA GLU A 8 3.63 9.09 4.16
C GLU A 8 5.11 8.92 3.79
N SER A 9 5.99 8.80 4.78
CA SER A 9 7.43 8.54 4.55
C SER A 9 7.65 7.19 3.88
N LEU A 10 7.03 6.12 4.38
CA LEU A 10 7.19 4.77 3.83
C LEU A 10 6.81 4.72 2.35
N THR A 11 5.64 5.25 2.00
CA THR A 11 5.19 5.27 0.60
C THR A 11 6.05 6.20 -0.26
N GLN A 12 6.58 7.29 0.28
CA GLN A 12 7.50 8.18 -0.42
C GLN A 12 8.79 7.45 -0.81
N ASP A 13 9.36 6.70 0.15
CA ASP A 13 10.58 5.94 -0.03
C ASP A 13 10.41 4.83 -1.08
N LEU A 14 9.24 4.17 -1.08
CA LEU A 14 8.93 3.15 -2.09
C LEU A 14 8.84 3.73 -3.49
N PHE A 15 8.09 4.81 -3.69
CA PHE A 15 7.99 5.46 -5.00
C PHE A 15 9.36 5.93 -5.51
N TYR A 16 10.21 6.44 -4.61
CA TYR A 16 11.58 6.82 -4.95
C TYR A 16 12.44 5.61 -5.33
N ALA A 17 12.41 4.53 -4.53
CA ALA A 17 13.21 3.32 -4.75
C ALA A 17 12.89 2.62 -6.09
N TYR A 18 11.61 2.54 -6.46
CA TYR A 18 11.18 1.95 -7.73
C TYR A 18 11.32 2.91 -8.92
N ARG A 19 11.85 4.13 -8.71
CA ARG A 19 12.06 5.16 -9.75
C ARG A 19 10.81 5.48 -10.56
N VAL A 20 9.64 5.33 -9.95
CA VAL A 20 8.38 5.64 -10.61
C VAL A 20 8.26 7.15 -10.67
N LYS A 21 8.22 7.70 -11.89
CA LYS A 21 7.97 9.13 -12.05
C LYS A 21 6.57 9.41 -11.56
N ALA A 22 6.43 10.41 -10.67
CA ALA A 22 5.14 10.87 -10.17
C ALA A 22 4.15 11.28 -11.29
N SER A 23 4.65 11.52 -12.51
CA SER A 23 3.82 11.79 -13.69
C SER A 23 3.06 10.58 -14.24
N HIS A 24 3.38 9.36 -13.80
CA HIS A 24 2.69 8.15 -14.28
C HIS A 24 1.81 7.54 -13.19
N VAL A 25 2.35 7.30 -11.99
CA VAL A 25 1.56 6.74 -10.89
C VAL A 25 1.38 7.79 -9.80
N THR A 26 0.13 8.11 -9.51
CA THR A 26 -0.27 9.01 -8.43
C THR A 26 -0.35 8.23 -7.11
N ARG A 27 0.12 8.86 -6.04
CA ARG A 27 -0.04 8.35 -4.67
C ARG A 27 -1.16 9.11 -3.97
N GLU A 28 -2.14 8.39 -3.45
CA GLU A 28 -3.21 8.94 -2.61
C GLU A 28 -3.15 8.34 -1.20
N LEU A 29 -3.21 9.19 -0.18
CA LEU A 29 -3.18 8.79 1.22
C LEU A 29 -4.41 9.36 1.93
N ASP A 30 -5.16 8.51 2.60
CA ASP A 30 -6.34 8.85 3.38
C ASP A 30 -6.27 8.14 4.74
N ILE A 31 -5.43 8.66 5.62
CA ILE A 31 -5.09 8.04 6.90
C ILE A 31 -5.71 8.89 8.02
N GLU A 32 -6.63 8.30 8.78
CA GLU A 32 -7.17 8.92 9.99
C GLU A 32 -6.04 9.22 11.00
N GLU A 33 -6.12 10.36 11.71
CA GLU A 33 -5.15 10.70 12.77
C GLU A 33 -5.35 9.82 14.01
N ILE A 34 -4.86 8.60 13.94
CA ILE A 34 -4.94 7.62 15.01
C ILE A 34 -3.56 7.28 15.57
N THR A 35 -3.52 7.02 16.88
CA THR A 35 -2.31 6.52 17.55
C THR A 35 -2.41 5.00 17.68
N LEU A 36 -1.56 4.30 16.94
CA LEU A 36 -1.40 2.86 17.05
C LEU A 36 -0.27 2.50 18.02
N ASN A 37 -0.41 1.38 18.72
CA ASN A 37 0.70 0.80 19.46
C ASN A 37 1.71 0.16 18.47
N ILE A 38 2.90 -0.19 18.96
CA ILE A 38 3.96 -0.74 18.11
C ILE A 38 3.59 -2.13 17.55
N ASP A 39 2.85 -2.91 18.33
CA ASP A 39 2.41 -4.26 17.99
C ASP A 39 1.44 -4.27 16.80
N THR A 40 0.68 -3.19 16.57
CA THR A 40 -0.17 -3.00 15.39
C THR A 40 0.55 -2.22 14.28
N THR A 41 1.36 -1.23 14.64
CA THR A 41 2.10 -0.39 13.69
C THR A 41 3.00 -1.21 12.77
N ILE A 42 3.78 -2.14 13.33
CA ILE A 42 4.75 -2.94 12.56
C ILE A 42 4.04 -3.84 11.53
N PRO A 43 3.02 -4.65 11.89
CA PRO A 43 2.27 -5.43 10.92
C PRO A 43 1.64 -4.59 9.81
N CYS A 44 0.98 -3.47 10.14
CA CYS A 44 0.37 -2.60 9.13
C CYS A 44 1.41 -2.02 8.17
N ALA A 45 2.57 -1.60 8.68
CA ALA A 45 3.68 -1.12 7.87
C ALA A 45 4.17 -2.17 6.86
N LEU A 46 4.32 -3.42 7.31
CA LEU A 46 4.76 -4.52 6.45
C LEU A 46 3.72 -4.83 5.38
N ILE A 47 2.43 -4.86 5.73
CA ILE A 47 1.33 -5.07 4.76
C ILE A 47 1.36 -3.98 3.69
N ILE A 48 1.45 -2.71 4.09
CA ILE A 48 1.52 -1.58 3.15
C ILE A 48 2.75 -1.70 2.27
N ASN A 49 3.92 -1.99 2.85
CA ASN A 49 5.17 -2.13 2.10
C ASN A 49 5.05 -3.20 1.00
N GLU A 50 4.56 -4.39 1.34
CA GLU A 50 4.44 -5.49 0.38
C GLU A 50 3.41 -5.17 -0.71
N LEU A 51 2.21 -4.70 -0.34
CA LEU A 51 1.15 -4.43 -1.31
C LEU A 51 1.50 -3.25 -2.23
N VAL A 52 2.05 -2.16 -1.70
CA VAL A 52 2.48 -1.01 -2.51
C VAL A 52 3.67 -1.39 -3.39
N SER A 53 4.64 -2.14 -2.88
CA SER A 53 5.76 -2.66 -3.68
C SER A 53 5.26 -3.53 -4.83
N ASN A 54 4.30 -4.40 -4.59
CA ASN A 54 3.74 -5.28 -5.62
C ASN A 54 2.96 -4.50 -6.68
N ALA A 55 2.18 -3.50 -6.27
CA ALA A 55 1.50 -2.61 -7.21
C ALA A 55 2.51 -1.87 -8.09
N LEU A 56 3.55 -1.27 -7.51
CA LEU A 56 4.60 -0.56 -8.25
C LEU A 56 5.37 -1.47 -9.22
N LYS A 57 5.64 -2.73 -8.85
CA LYS A 57 6.35 -3.69 -9.70
C LYS A 57 5.50 -4.22 -10.86
N TYR A 58 4.22 -4.50 -10.60
CA TYR A 58 3.44 -5.40 -11.47
C TYR A 58 2.19 -4.76 -12.06
N ALA A 59 1.57 -3.80 -11.38
CA ALA A 59 0.26 -3.27 -11.77
C ALA A 59 0.33 -2.29 -12.95
N PHE A 60 1.46 -1.60 -13.14
CA PHE A 60 1.65 -0.54 -14.15
C PHE A 60 2.82 -0.83 -15.12
N PRO A 61 2.70 -1.85 -15.99
CA PRO A 61 3.74 -2.14 -17.00
C PRO A 61 3.84 -0.99 -18.03
N ASP A 62 4.98 -0.91 -18.73
CA ASP A 62 5.22 0.02 -19.84
C ASP A 62 4.98 1.51 -19.52
N ASN A 63 5.18 1.91 -18.26
CA ASN A 63 4.89 3.25 -17.75
C ASN A 63 3.41 3.65 -17.90
N GLN A 64 2.49 2.70 -17.78
CA GLN A 64 1.06 3.04 -17.71
C GLN A 64 0.77 3.98 -16.55
N GLU A 65 -0.17 4.90 -16.79
CA GLU A 65 -0.64 5.80 -15.76
C GLU A 65 -1.61 5.10 -14.80
N GLY A 66 -1.68 5.58 -13.57
CA GLY A 66 -2.66 5.11 -12.60
C GLY A 66 -2.48 5.68 -11.21
N THR A 67 -3.16 5.05 -10.26
CA THR A 67 -3.18 5.48 -8.86
C THR A 67 -2.94 4.30 -7.94
N ILE A 68 -2.12 4.51 -6.91
CA ILE A 68 -2.06 3.65 -5.73
C ILE A 68 -2.59 4.45 -4.55
N SER A 69 -3.60 3.94 -3.87
CA SER A 69 -4.16 4.56 -2.67
C SER A 69 -3.97 3.69 -1.43
N VAL A 70 -3.65 4.35 -0.31
CA VAL A 70 -3.59 3.74 1.03
C VAL A 70 -4.54 4.50 1.93
N ALA A 71 -5.47 3.79 2.55
CA ALA A 71 -6.43 4.35 3.48
C ALA A 71 -6.45 3.57 4.81
N LEU A 72 -6.65 4.27 5.91
CA LEU A 72 -6.78 3.66 7.23
C LEU A 72 -7.83 4.43 8.04
N HIS A 73 -8.89 3.72 8.42
CA HIS A 73 -10.02 4.30 9.13
C HIS A 73 -10.46 3.39 10.29
N THR A 74 -10.99 4.01 11.33
CA THR A 74 -11.65 3.33 12.44
C THR A 74 -13.13 3.17 12.12
N GLU A 75 -13.61 1.92 12.15
CA GLU A 75 -15.03 1.60 11.98
C GLU A 75 -15.81 1.83 13.29
N GLU A 76 -17.14 1.92 13.21
CA GLU A 76 -18.03 2.07 14.37
C GLU A 76 -17.81 1.00 15.46
N SER A 77 -17.26 -0.16 15.09
CA SER A 77 -16.97 -1.31 15.96
C SER A 77 -15.62 -1.24 16.69
N GLN A 78 -14.89 -0.11 16.61
CA GLN A 78 -13.49 0.02 17.06
C GLN A 78 -12.50 -0.89 16.32
N GLN A 79 -12.91 -1.40 15.15
CA GLN A 79 -12.01 -2.12 14.24
C GLN A 79 -11.29 -1.14 13.35
N LEU A 80 -10.06 -1.49 12.97
CA LEU A 80 -9.26 -0.71 12.03
C LEU A 80 -9.36 -1.36 10.66
N THR A 81 -9.74 -0.58 9.66
CA THR A 81 -9.77 -0.99 8.26
C THR A 81 -8.59 -0.36 7.53
N LEU A 82 -7.58 -1.18 7.20
CA LEU A 82 -6.49 -0.81 6.30
C LEU A 82 -6.85 -1.22 4.87
N THR A 83 -6.92 -0.26 3.96
CA THR A 83 -7.17 -0.49 2.53
C THR A 83 -5.95 -0.10 1.72
N VAL A 84 -5.48 -0.99 0.85
CA VAL A 84 -4.49 -0.69 -0.19
C VAL A 84 -5.11 -1.04 -1.54
N LYS A 85 -5.10 -0.09 -2.48
CA LYS A 85 -5.73 -0.25 -3.79
C LYS A 85 -4.81 0.28 -4.88
N ASP A 86 -4.77 -0.41 -6.01
CA ASP A 86 -4.19 0.09 -7.25
C ASP A 86 -5.24 0.15 -8.37
N SER A 87 -5.00 0.98 -9.37
CA SER A 87 -5.82 1.08 -10.58
C SER A 87 -5.18 0.40 -11.79
N GLY A 88 -4.26 -0.53 -11.57
CA GLY A 88 -3.49 -1.16 -12.64
C GLY A 88 -4.22 -2.32 -13.29
N LYS A 89 -3.46 -3.19 -13.96
CA LYS A 89 -3.99 -4.30 -14.78
C LYS A 89 -4.70 -5.42 -13.99
N GLY A 90 -4.69 -5.36 -12.66
CA GLY A 90 -5.22 -6.40 -11.78
C GLY A 90 -4.35 -7.66 -11.71
N LEU A 91 -4.81 -8.64 -10.93
CA LEU A 91 -4.12 -9.91 -10.73
C LEU A 91 -4.34 -10.88 -11.90
N PRO A 92 -3.36 -11.75 -12.21
CA PRO A 92 -3.56 -12.84 -13.15
C PRO A 92 -4.74 -13.74 -12.76
N LYS A 93 -5.44 -14.31 -13.75
CA LYS A 93 -6.60 -15.19 -13.51
C LYS A 93 -6.30 -16.42 -12.66
N ASP A 94 -5.08 -16.92 -12.75
CA ASP A 94 -4.62 -18.13 -12.05
C ASP A 94 -3.81 -17.79 -10.79
N PHE A 95 -3.92 -16.56 -10.28
CA PHE A 95 -3.19 -16.13 -9.10
C PHE A 95 -3.80 -16.76 -7.83
N ASP A 96 -3.03 -17.61 -7.15
CA ASP A 96 -3.43 -18.27 -5.90
C ASP A 96 -2.68 -17.68 -4.69
N PHE A 97 -3.41 -16.91 -3.89
CA PHE A 97 -2.95 -16.30 -2.64
C PHE A 97 -2.45 -17.33 -1.61
N ASN A 98 -2.87 -18.60 -1.68
CA ASN A 98 -2.49 -19.62 -0.70
C ASN A 98 -1.11 -20.25 -0.97
N THR A 99 -0.50 -19.94 -2.12
CA THR A 99 0.74 -20.57 -2.58
C THR A 99 1.96 -19.64 -2.56
N THR A 100 1.79 -18.37 -2.21
CA THR A 100 2.88 -17.39 -2.19
C THR A 100 3.74 -17.52 -0.93
N LYS A 101 5.07 -17.40 -1.09
CA LYS A 101 6.08 -17.65 -0.03
C LYS A 101 6.31 -16.47 0.93
N SER A 102 5.68 -15.34 0.68
CA SER A 102 5.65 -14.20 1.60
C SER A 102 4.20 -13.73 1.77
N LEU A 103 3.95 -12.71 2.61
CA LEU A 103 2.67 -11.98 2.52
C LEU A 103 2.45 -11.38 1.12
N GLY A 104 3.50 -11.29 0.29
CA GLY A 104 3.50 -10.90 -1.11
C GLY A 104 3.71 -12.05 -2.11
N LEU A 105 2.93 -11.95 -3.19
CA LEU A 105 3.20 -12.35 -4.59
C LEU A 105 4.65 -12.72 -4.93
#